data_AF-A0A392NED7-F1
#
_entry.id   AF-A0A392NED7-F1
#
_cell.length_a   1.000
_cell.length_b   1.000
_cell.length_c   1.000
_cell.angle_alpha   90.00
_cell.angle_beta   90.00
_cell.angle_gamma   90.00
#
_symmetry.space_group_name_H-M   'P 1'
#
loop_
_entity.id
_entity.type
_entity.pdbx_description
1 polymer ?
#
loop_
_entity_poly.entity_id
_entity_poly.type
_entity_poly.pdbx_seq_one_letter_code
_entity_poly.pdbx_strand_id
1 'polypeptide(L)'
;MSATYGTRTYCRQTLIGGNYGLLNTTTFNPNPDYYSALLWHRLMGGRVLSTTFYGTKKIRTYAHCAKESNGVTILFLNLDNSTTVNAQVALKFAEKPYYHLRGSQRREYHLTAKDGNLHSQIMLLNGNILSVNSDGDIPPLNPIYVDSSKPITVGPLSIVFAHIPDAAVKACS
;
A
#
# COMPACT_ATOMS: atom_id res chain seq x y z
N MET A 1 9.42 -4.66 -5.03
CA MET A 1 10.65 -4.54 -5.85
C MET A 1 11.38 -5.88 -5.96
N SER A 2 11.86 -6.49 -4.88
CA SER A 2 12.52 -7.82 -4.93
C SER A 2 11.61 -8.94 -5.46
N ALA A 3 10.33 -8.94 -5.06
CA ALA A 3 9.35 -9.92 -5.52
C ALA A 3 9.19 -9.95 -7.06
N THR A 4 9.29 -8.79 -7.73
CA THR A 4 9.23 -8.68 -9.20
C THR A 4 10.36 -9.43 -9.91
N TYR A 5 11.49 -9.64 -9.22
CA TYR A 5 12.65 -10.37 -9.72
C TYR A 5 12.76 -11.79 -9.13
N GLY A 6 11.65 -12.36 -8.64
CA GLY A 6 11.59 -13.74 -8.17
C GLY A 6 12.16 -13.99 -6.77
N THR A 7 12.48 -12.94 -6.00
CA THR A 7 12.86 -13.11 -4.60
C THR A 7 11.66 -13.60 -3.79
N ARG A 8 11.78 -14.78 -3.18
CA ARG A 8 10.68 -15.45 -2.45
C ARG A 8 10.51 -14.96 -1.01
N THR A 9 11.60 -14.57 -0.37
CA THR A 9 11.62 -14.17 1.04
C THR A 9 12.47 -12.92 1.22
N TYR A 10 12.02 -12.02 2.09
CA TYR A 10 12.78 -10.84 2.51
C TYR A 10 12.83 -10.81 4.03
N CYS A 11 14.04 -10.84 4.60
CA CYS A 11 14.25 -10.73 6.04
C CYS A 11 14.65 -9.30 6.37
N ARG A 12 13.77 -8.57 7.07
CA ARG A 12 14.04 -7.19 7.51
C ARG A 12 14.95 -7.23 8.74
N GLN A 13 16.19 -6.78 8.57
CA GLN A 13 17.05 -6.43 9.71
C GLN A 13 16.67 -5.02 10.17
N THR A 14 16.22 -4.79 11.41
CA THR A 14 15.86 -5.74 12.47
C THR A 14 14.45 -5.45 12.98
N LEU A 15 13.84 -6.40 13.69
CA LEU A 15 12.62 -6.13 14.44
C LEU A 15 12.88 -5.07 15.53
N ILE A 16 13.95 -5.25 16.31
CA ILE A 16 14.40 -4.33 17.36
C ILE A 16 15.92 -4.24 17.39
N GLY A 17 16.45 -3.04 17.68
CA GLY A 17 17.88 -2.74 17.72
C GLY A 17 18.34 -1.85 16.57
N GLY A 18 19.45 -1.13 16.79
CA GLY A 18 19.96 -0.15 15.83
C GLY A 18 18.99 1.02 15.56
N ASN A 19 19.37 1.91 14.64
CA ASN A 19 18.55 3.05 14.22
C ASN A 19 17.56 2.72 13.08
N TYR A 20 17.54 1.47 12.61
CA TYR A 20 16.71 0.97 11.51
C TYR A 20 15.71 -0.11 11.94
N GLY A 21 15.58 -0.35 13.26
CA GLY A 21 14.63 -1.29 13.84
C GLY A 21 13.18 -0.93 13.52
N LEU A 22 12.33 -1.93 13.34
CA LEU A 22 10.89 -1.71 13.17
C LEU A 22 10.23 -1.20 14.45
N LEU A 23 10.78 -1.53 15.62
CA LEU A 23 10.36 -1.04 16.92
C LEU A 23 11.41 -0.12 17.52
N ASN A 24 10.97 0.91 18.25
CA ASN A 24 11.82 1.73 19.08
C ASN A 24 12.47 0.86 20.19
N THR A 25 13.78 1.02 20.41
CA THR A 25 14.53 0.17 21.35
C THR A 25 14.19 0.39 22.81
N THR A 26 13.63 1.55 23.15
CA THR A 26 13.34 1.94 24.53
C THR A 26 11.85 1.81 24.85
N THR A 27 11.00 2.27 23.94
CA THR A 27 9.54 2.28 24.18
C THR A 27 8.83 1.07 23.58
N PHE A 28 9.49 0.29 22.71
CA PHE A 28 8.89 -0.77 21.90
C PHE A 28 7.76 -0.30 20.96
N ASN A 29 7.54 1.01 20.84
CA ASN A 29 6.55 1.54 19.93
C ASN A 29 6.97 1.30 18.47
N PRO A 30 6.02 1.00 17.57
CA PRO A 30 6.33 0.81 16.16
C PRO A 30 6.83 2.09 15.50
N ASN A 31 7.95 1.99 14.78
CA ASN A 31 8.44 3.02 13.88
C ASN A 31 7.63 3.01 12.55
N PRO A 32 7.68 4.09 11.73
CA PRO A 32 6.91 4.20 10.49
C PRO A 32 7.00 2.99 9.55
N ASP A 33 8.18 2.37 9.44
CA ASP A 33 8.41 1.19 8.61
C ASP A 33 7.59 -0.03 9.03
N TYR A 34 7.28 -0.17 10.33
CA TYR A 34 6.46 -1.27 10.83
C TYR A 34 5.07 -1.23 10.21
N TYR A 35 4.43 -0.05 10.15
CA TYR A 35 3.09 0.08 9.59
C TYR A 35 3.06 -0.19 8.09
N SER A 36 4.10 0.22 7.36
CA SER A 36 4.26 -0.11 5.95
C SER A 36 4.42 -1.62 5.73
N ALA A 37 5.22 -2.29 6.56
CA ALA A 37 5.40 -3.74 6.53
C ALA A 37 4.12 -4.49 6.93
N LEU A 38 3.36 -3.98 7.89
CA LEU A 38 2.10 -4.56 8.33
C LEU A 38 1.02 -4.48 7.26
N LEU A 39 0.85 -3.33 6.60
CA LEU A 39 -0.07 -3.19 5.47
C LEU A 39 0.34 -4.08 4.30
N TRP A 40 1.64 -4.13 3.99
CA TRP A 40 2.16 -5.08 3.01
C TRP A 40 1.76 -6.52 3.37
N HIS A 41 2.00 -6.93 4.60
CA HIS A 41 1.66 -8.27 5.08
C HIS A 41 0.17 -8.56 5.01
N ARG A 42 -0.71 -7.60 5.29
CA ARG A 42 -2.17 -7.78 5.27
C ARG A 42 -2.76 -7.76 3.87
N LEU A 43 -2.22 -6.94 2.96
CA LEU A 43 -2.87 -6.65 1.67
C LEU A 43 -2.23 -7.33 0.46
N MET A 44 -0.91 -7.52 0.46
CA MET A 44 -0.16 -8.02 -0.70
C MET A 44 -0.04 -9.55 -0.65
N GLY A 45 -0.62 -10.25 -1.62
CA GLY A 45 -0.54 -11.70 -1.74
C GLY A 45 0.79 -12.19 -2.33
N GLY A 46 0.97 -13.51 -2.38
CA GLY A 46 2.22 -14.14 -2.84
C GLY A 46 2.41 -14.15 -4.37
N ARG A 47 1.34 -13.96 -5.15
CA ARG A 47 1.42 -13.93 -6.63
C ARG A 47 1.68 -12.50 -7.11
N VAL A 48 2.83 -12.29 -7.73
CA VAL A 48 3.26 -10.98 -8.27
C VAL A 48 2.65 -10.77 -9.66
N LEU A 49 2.15 -9.57 -9.93
CA LEU A 49 1.61 -9.17 -11.22
C LEU A 49 2.56 -8.18 -11.90
N SER A 50 2.60 -8.23 -13.23
CA SER A 50 3.27 -7.20 -14.01
C SER A 50 2.42 -5.92 -14.03
N THR A 51 3.07 -4.78 -13.81
CA THR A 51 2.43 -3.47 -13.87
C THR A 51 3.35 -2.48 -14.55
N THR A 52 2.78 -1.46 -15.18
CA THR A 52 3.51 -0.37 -15.81
C THR A 52 2.77 0.93 -15.51
N PHE A 53 3.52 1.95 -15.09
CA PHE A 53 2.98 3.28 -14.86
C PHE A 53 3.34 4.18 -16.04
N TYR A 54 2.33 4.77 -16.68
CA TYR A 54 2.51 5.75 -17.76
C TYR A 54 2.36 7.15 -17.16
N GLY A 55 3.43 7.93 -17.16
CA GLY A 55 3.44 9.27 -16.58
C GLY A 55 4.83 9.64 -16.05
N THR A 56 4.86 10.36 -14.92
CA THR A 56 6.13 10.74 -14.27
C THR A 56 6.92 9.52 -13.80
N LYS A 57 8.24 9.57 -13.95
CA LYS A 57 9.19 8.55 -13.45
C LYS A 57 9.33 8.55 -11.92
N LYS A 58 8.75 9.53 -11.24
CA LYS A 58 8.75 9.63 -9.77
C LYS A 58 7.66 8.79 -9.10
N ILE A 59 6.73 8.24 -9.87
CA ILE A 59 5.81 7.21 -9.36
C ILE A 59 6.42 5.84 -9.60
N ARG A 60 6.51 5.04 -8.53
CA ARG A 60 6.78 3.59 -8.63
C ARG A 60 5.49 2.85 -8.31
N THR A 61 5.18 1.82 -9.10
CA THR A 61 4.01 0.97 -8.87
C THR A 61 4.40 -0.50 -8.79
N TYR A 62 3.71 -1.24 -7.93
CA TYR A 62 3.83 -2.70 -7.80
C TYR A 62 2.42 -3.27 -7.65
N ALA A 63 2.16 -4.44 -8.25
CA ALA A 63 0.86 -5.08 -8.17
C ALA A 63 1.01 -6.55 -7.80
N HIS A 64 0.16 -7.03 -6.91
CA HIS A 64 0.07 -8.41 -6.49
C HIS A 64 -1.40 -8.84 -6.52
N CYS A 65 -1.66 -10.14 -6.63
CA CYS A 65 -2.97 -10.65 -6.21
C CYS A 65 -3.19 -10.29 -4.74
N ALA A 66 -4.43 -9.99 -4.37
CA ALA A 66 -4.77 -9.65 -3.00
C ALA A 66 -4.55 -10.85 -2.08
N LYS A 67 -4.24 -10.60 -0.80
CA LYS A 67 -4.04 -11.68 0.18
C LYS A 67 -5.36 -12.28 0.67
N GLU A 68 -6.40 -11.46 0.84
CA GLU A 68 -7.68 -11.85 1.44
C GLU A 68 -8.85 -11.84 0.42
N SER A 69 -8.57 -11.75 -0.88
CA SER A 69 -9.59 -11.88 -1.93
C SER A 69 -8.98 -12.37 -3.24
N ASN A 70 -9.83 -12.73 -4.20
CA ASN A 70 -9.41 -13.06 -5.58
C ASN A 70 -9.06 -11.81 -6.42
N GLY A 71 -9.03 -10.65 -5.79
CA GLY A 71 -8.78 -9.37 -6.41
C GLY A 71 -7.29 -9.04 -6.54
N VAL A 72 -7.01 -7.74 -6.68
CA VAL A 72 -5.63 -7.23 -6.79
C VAL A 72 -5.37 -6.13 -5.77
N THR A 73 -4.13 -6.06 -5.30
CA THR A 73 -3.63 -4.93 -4.51
C THR A 73 -2.51 -4.26 -5.28
N ILE A 74 -2.62 -2.94 -5.42
CA ILE A 74 -1.64 -2.09 -6.11
C ILE A 74 -1.01 -1.16 -5.09
N LEU A 75 0.31 -1.13 -5.07
CA LEU A 75 1.11 -0.22 -4.25
C LEU A 75 1.65 0.90 -5.13
N PHE A 76 1.39 2.14 -4.75
CA PHE A 76 1.98 3.34 -5.34
C PHE A 76 2.96 3.96 -4.35
N LEU A 77 4.11 4.41 -4.85
CA LEU A 77 5.04 5.26 -4.13
C LEU A 77 5.22 6.52 -4.95
N ASN A 78 4.92 7.68 -4.36
CA ASN A 78 5.22 8.96 -4.96
C ASN A 78 6.49 9.55 -4.37
N LEU A 79 7.53 9.66 -5.19
CA LEU A 79 8.82 10.23 -4.81
C LEU A 79 8.95 11.71 -5.19
N ASP A 80 7.88 12.30 -5.75
CA ASP A 80 7.81 13.75 -5.99
C ASP A 80 7.45 14.48 -4.69
N ASN A 81 8.12 15.61 -4.46
CA ASN A 81 8.00 16.40 -3.24
C ASN A 81 6.92 17.48 -3.27
N SER A 82 6.33 17.74 -4.43
CA SER A 82 5.32 18.79 -4.58
C SER A 82 4.11 18.36 -5.40
N THR A 83 4.23 17.31 -6.21
CA THR A 83 3.20 16.94 -7.17
C THR A 83 2.31 15.83 -6.64
N THR A 84 1.01 16.11 -6.59
CA THR A 84 -0.03 15.08 -6.44
C THR A 84 -0.36 14.47 -7.79
N VAL A 85 -0.43 13.14 -7.87
CA VAL A 85 -0.76 12.41 -9.10
C VAL A 85 -2.14 11.78 -9.00
N ASN A 86 -3.00 12.01 -9.99
CA ASN A 86 -4.28 11.32 -10.13
C ASN A 86 -4.11 10.14 -11.10
N ALA A 87 -3.94 8.93 -10.55
CA ALA A 87 -3.67 7.72 -11.32
C ALA A 87 -4.97 7.00 -11.68
N GLN A 88 -5.22 6.76 -12.96
CA GLN A 88 -6.27 5.84 -13.40
C GLN A 88 -5.70 4.42 -13.50
N VAL A 89 -6.49 3.44 -13.06
CA VAL A 89 -6.10 2.02 -13.12
C VAL A 89 -6.81 1.36 -14.29
N ALA A 90 -6.02 0.84 -15.23
CA ALA A 90 -6.51 -0.01 -16.31
C ALA A 90 -5.99 -1.44 -16.08
N LEU A 91 -6.90 -2.37 -15.82
CA LEU A 91 -6.58 -3.79 -15.72
C LEU A 91 -6.67 -4.42 -17.11
N LYS A 92 -5.61 -5.10 -17.53
CA LYS A 92 -5.62 -5.91 -18.75
C LYS A 92 -6.22 -7.27 -18.42
N PHE A 93 -7.46 -7.47 -18.83
CA PHE A 93 -8.14 -8.75 -18.69
C PHE A 93 -7.86 -9.63 -19.92
N ALA A 94 -7.70 -10.94 -19.72
CA ALA A 94 -7.63 -11.91 -20.82
C ALA A 94 -8.99 -12.03 -21.54
N GLU A 95 -10.08 -11.87 -20.80
CA GLU A 95 -11.45 -11.76 -21.31
C GLU A 95 -12.11 -10.55 -20.64
N LYS A 96 -12.84 -9.70 -21.38
CA LYS A 96 -13.54 -8.56 -20.78
C LYS A 96 -14.56 -9.10 -19.77
N PRO A 97 -14.49 -8.73 -18.48
CA PRO A 97 -15.48 -9.17 -17.53
C PRO A 97 -16.86 -8.68 -17.97
N TYR A 98 -17.85 -9.59 -17.97
CA TYR A 98 -19.26 -9.28 -18.28
C TYR A 98 -19.85 -8.28 -17.27
N TYR A 99 -19.25 -8.18 -16.09
CA TYR A 99 -19.55 -7.18 -15.09
C TYR A 99 -18.81 -5.88 -15.40
N HIS A 100 -19.56 -4.85 -15.78
CA HIS A 100 -19.09 -3.49 -15.66
C HIS A 100 -18.66 -3.26 -14.20
N LEU A 101 -17.43 -2.81 -13.97
CA LEU A 101 -16.94 -2.31 -12.68
C LEU A 101 -17.72 -1.08 -12.15
N ARG A 102 -18.91 -0.78 -12.69
CA ARG A 102 -19.81 0.27 -12.22
C ARG A 102 -20.32 -0.11 -10.83
N GLY A 103 -19.91 0.66 -9.83
CA GLY A 103 -20.33 0.48 -8.44
C GLY A 103 -19.40 -0.40 -7.60
N SER A 104 -18.31 -0.95 -8.16
CA SER A 104 -17.30 -1.63 -7.32
C SER A 104 -16.56 -0.60 -6.47
N GLN A 105 -16.42 -0.88 -5.17
CA GLN A 105 -15.64 -0.06 -4.26
C GLN A 105 -14.25 -0.65 -4.09
N ARG A 106 -13.22 0.17 -4.27
CA ARG A 106 -11.87 -0.16 -3.85
C ARG A 106 -11.59 0.41 -2.47
N ARG A 107 -10.67 -0.23 -1.77
CA ARG A 107 -10.20 0.16 -0.44
C ARG A 107 -8.84 0.80 -0.59
N GLU A 108 -8.66 2.02 -0.07
CA GLU A 108 -7.39 2.73 -0.12
C GLU A 108 -6.80 2.97 1.27
N TYR A 109 -5.48 2.86 1.35
CA TYR A 109 -4.68 3.05 2.55
C TYR A 109 -3.53 3.99 2.20
N HIS A 110 -3.69 5.25 2.57
CA HIS A 110 -2.74 6.34 2.31
C HIS A 110 -1.85 6.52 3.53
N LEU A 111 -0.56 6.20 3.39
CA LEU A 111 0.46 6.43 4.40
C LEU A 111 1.19 7.73 4.12
N THR A 112 1.20 8.61 5.12
CA THR A 112 1.91 9.89 5.09
C THR A 112 2.65 10.13 6.39
N ALA A 113 3.70 10.95 6.34
CA ALA A 113 4.37 11.41 7.54
C ALA A 113 3.62 12.60 8.16
N LYS A 114 3.61 12.69 9.49
CA LYS A 114 2.97 13.80 10.21
C LYS A 114 3.51 15.15 9.75
N ASP A 115 2.59 16.06 9.44
CA ASP A 115 2.87 17.42 8.99
C ASP A 115 3.73 17.48 7.71
N GLY A 116 3.78 16.38 6.93
CA GLY A 116 4.65 16.25 5.76
C GLY A 116 6.15 16.10 6.09
N ASN A 117 6.51 15.96 7.37
CA ASN A 117 7.89 15.84 7.81
C ASN A 117 8.38 14.38 7.68
N LEU A 118 9.21 14.10 6.67
CA LEU A 118 9.79 12.76 6.44
C LEU A 118 10.68 12.22 7.57
N HIS A 119 11.12 13.07 8.51
CA HIS A 119 11.86 12.64 9.70
C HIS A 119 10.94 12.32 10.89
N SER A 120 9.64 12.55 10.77
CA SER A 120 8.65 12.22 11.79
C SER A 120 8.65 10.71 12.09
N GLN A 121 8.61 10.37 13.37
CA GLN A 121 8.37 8.99 13.81
C GLN A 121 6.87 8.66 13.88
N ILE A 122 6.01 9.63 13.57
CA ILE A 122 4.55 9.47 13.56
C ILE A 122 4.09 9.31 12.11
N MET A 123 3.52 8.15 11.84
CA MET A 123 2.88 7.79 10.58
C MET A 123 1.36 8.02 10.68
N LEU A 124 0.75 8.49 9.60
CA LEU A 124 -0.70 8.56 9.46
C LEU A 124 -1.20 7.54 8.45
N LEU A 125 -2.36 6.96 8.73
CA LEU A 125 -3.17 6.22 7.78
C LEU A 125 -4.43 7.02 7.47
N ASN A 126 -4.61 7.39 6.21
CA ASN A 126 -5.78 8.14 5.75
C ASN A 126 -6.01 9.42 6.58
N GLY A 127 -4.90 10.08 7.00
CA GLY A 127 -4.94 11.28 7.83
C GLY A 127 -5.06 11.05 9.34
N ASN A 128 -5.20 9.80 9.80
CA ASN A 128 -5.30 9.46 11.23
C ASN A 128 -3.97 8.91 11.75
N ILE A 129 -3.55 9.34 12.96
CA ILE A 129 -2.32 8.87 13.59
C ILE A 129 -2.40 7.36 13.86
N LEU A 130 -1.34 6.65 13.47
CA LEU A 130 -1.13 5.26 13.88
C LEU A 130 -0.28 5.22 15.15
N SER A 131 -0.91 4.85 16.26
CA SER A 131 -0.25 4.66 17.55
C SER A 131 -0.85 3.47 18.27
N VAL A 132 0.00 2.70 18.97
CA VAL A 132 -0.47 1.65 19.88
C VAL A 132 -1.22 2.24 21.07
N ASN A 133 -2.15 1.47 21.63
CA ASN A 133 -2.79 1.82 22.90
C ASN A 133 -1.84 1.50 24.10
N SER A 134 -2.31 1.71 25.33
CA SER A 134 -1.56 1.41 26.56
C SER A 134 -1.16 -0.06 26.69
N ASP A 135 -1.92 -0.97 26.06
CA ASP A 135 -1.69 -2.41 26.09
C ASP A 135 -0.73 -2.87 24.97
N GLY A 136 -0.31 -1.95 24.10
CA GLY A 136 0.57 -2.24 22.96
C GLY A 136 -0.18 -2.74 21.71
N ASP A 137 -1.51 -2.71 21.70
CA ASP A 137 -2.30 -3.17 20.57
C ASP A 137 -2.17 -2.23 19.38
N ILE A 138 -2.02 -2.82 18.19
CA ILE A 138 -2.03 -2.08 16.93
C ILE A 138 -3.45 -1.57 16.64
N PRO A 139 -3.62 -0.28 16.30
CA PRO A 139 -4.94 0.25 15.97
C PRO A 139 -5.51 -0.42 14.70
N PRO A 140 -6.84 -0.43 14.52
CA PRO A 140 -7.46 -0.87 13.29
C PRO A 140 -6.90 -0.08 12.09
N LEU A 141 -6.48 -0.79 11.04
CA LEU A 141 -6.01 -0.17 9.81
C LEU A 141 -7.20 -0.03 8.86
N ASN A 142 -8.05 0.97 9.10
CA ASN A 142 -9.28 1.15 8.35
C ASN A 142 -9.01 1.78 6.97
N PRO A 143 -9.51 1.21 5.87
CA PRO A 143 -9.43 1.84 4.56
C PRO A 143 -10.40 3.02 4.44
N ILE A 144 -10.14 3.85 3.44
CA ILE A 144 -11.22 4.64 2.82
C ILE A 144 -11.80 3.85 1.64
N TYR A 145 -13.11 3.95 1.45
CA TYR A 145 -13.81 3.31 0.35
C TYR A 145 -13.99 4.32 -0.78
N VAL A 146 -13.49 3.98 -1.96
CA VAL A 146 -13.53 4.86 -3.13
C VAL A 146 -14.16 4.10 -4.29
N ASP A 147 -15.01 4.80 -5.05
CA ASP A 147 -15.56 4.25 -6.28
C ASP A 147 -14.41 3.93 -7.26
N SER A 148 -14.35 2.69 -7.75
CA SER A 148 -13.29 2.21 -8.64
C SER A 148 -13.16 3.03 -9.94
N SER A 149 -14.20 3.75 -10.36
CA SER A 149 -14.17 4.63 -11.55
C SER A 149 -13.42 5.95 -11.32
N LYS A 150 -13.27 6.39 -10.07
CA LYS A 150 -12.51 7.61 -9.74
C LYS A 150 -11.01 7.35 -9.83
N PRO A 151 -10.18 8.33 -10.18
CA PRO A 151 -8.73 8.16 -10.08
C PRO A 151 -8.28 7.92 -8.63
N ILE A 152 -7.14 7.26 -8.46
CA ILE A 152 -6.42 7.15 -7.18
C ILE A 152 -5.57 8.41 -7.04
N THR A 153 -5.81 9.19 -6.00
CA THR A 153 -5.00 10.38 -5.71
C THR A 153 -3.79 9.99 -4.89
N VAL A 154 -2.59 10.14 -5.44
CA VAL A 154 -1.32 9.82 -4.77
C VAL A 154 -0.62 11.13 -4.43
N GLY A 155 -0.68 11.53 -3.16
CA GLY A 155 -0.05 12.76 -2.67
C GLY A 155 1.48 12.74 -2.79
N PRO A 156 2.17 13.89 -2.69
CA PRO A 156 3.63 13.95 -2.70
C PRO A 156 4.22 13.16 -1.53
N LEU A 157 5.41 12.57 -1.73
CA LEU A 157 6.19 11.84 -0.71
C LEU A 157 5.34 10.87 0.14
N SER A 158 4.48 10.11 -0.53
CA SER A 158 3.50 9.24 0.12
C SER A 158 3.50 7.82 -0.46
N ILE A 159 2.87 6.92 0.28
CA ILE A 159 2.66 5.53 -0.11
C ILE A 159 1.16 5.25 -0.09
N VAL A 160 0.65 4.60 -1.13
CA VAL A 160 -0.77 4.23 -1.22
C VAL A 160 -0.90 2.75 -1.54
N PHE A 161 -1.63 2.00 -0.72
CA PHE A 161 -2.13 0.68 -1.08
C PHE A 161 -3.57 0.82 -1.56
N ALA A 162 -3.87 0.32 -2.75
CA ALA A 162 -5.21 0.28 -3.32
C ALA A 162 -5.60 -1.17 -3.56
N HIS A 163 -6.54 -1.67 -2.77
CA HIS A 163 -7.10 -3.02 -2.89
C HIS A 163 -8.41 -2.97 -3.67
N ILE A 164 -8.44 -3.68 -4.79
CA ILE A 164 -9.61 -3.83 -5.67
C ILE A 164 -10.11 -5.27 -5.46
N PRO A 165 -11.09 -5.48 -4.57
CA PRO A 165 -11.45 -6.81 -4.10
C PRO A 165 -12.03 -7.71 -5.20
N ASP A 166 -12.77 -7.11 -6.14
CA ASP A 166 -13.54 -7.82 -7.17
C ASP A 166 -12.87 -7.73 -8.56
N ALA A 167 -11.56 -7.50 -8.60
CA ALA A 167 -10.82 -7.49 -9.85
C ALA A 167 -10.78 -8.91 -10.45
N ALA A 168 -11.51 -9.13 -11.55
CA ALA A 168 -11.58 -10.42 -12.24
C ALA A 168 -10.29 -10.74 -13.03
N VAL A 169 -9.16 -10.88 -12.35
CA VAL A 169 -7.88 -11.22 -12.95
C VAL A 169 -7.64 -12.73 -12.84
N LYS A 170 -7.59 -13.44 -13.96
CA LYS A 170 -7.43 -14.91 -14.02
C LYS A 170 -6.22 -15.45 -13.24
N ALA A 171 -5.15 -14.66 -13.12
CA ALA A 171 -3.97 -15.05 -12.35
C ALA A 171 -4.20 -15.05 -10.82
N CYS A 172 -5.29 -14.43 -10.35
CA CYS A 172 -5.63 -14.26 -8.92
C CYS A 172 -6.81 -15.13 -8.47
N SER A 173 -7.39 -15.92 -9.38
CA SER A 173 -8.31 -17.01 -9.09
C SER A 173 -7.59 -18.35 -8.89
#